data_AF-A0A4V1WQQ8-F1
#
_entry.id   AF-A0A4V1WQQ8-F1
#
_cell.length_a   1.000
_cell.length_b   1.000
_cell.length_c   1.000
_cell.angle_alpha   90.00
_cell.angle_beta   90.00
_cell.angle_gamma   90.00
#
_symmetry.space_group_name_H-M   'P 1'
#
loop_
_entity.id
_entity.type
_entity.pdbx_description
1 polymer ?
#
loop_
_entity_poly.entity_id
_entity_poly.type
_entity_poly.pdbx_seq_one_letter_code
_entity_poly.pdbx_strand_id
1 'polypeptide(L)'
;MLLKSLTALAFVAPTHALIRFGCSQLVVDRLDPLVEPGNAPSAHLHQIIGGNSFVPDMSPDVHDPPAMSTCTTCQPADDFSNYWTASLYFRARNGTYKRVSQKGNAGFEGQNGGMTVYYMQNQLADYQQKAKVKAFQPGFRMLIGSPTATTKSEADRYPQLTYTCLQNPGTRFPETKAFPTKPCPAGIMVNLRFPT
;
A
#
# COMPACT_ATOMS: atom_id res chain seq x y z
N MET A 1 3.27 -58.48 -17.49
CA MET A 1 3.89 -57.24 -18.01
C MET A 1 3.57 -56.10 -17.05
N LEU A 2 4.39 -55.94 -16.02
CA LEU A 2 4.37 -54.80 -15.10
C LEU A 2 5.44 -53.82 -15.59
N LEU A 3 5.05 -52.59 -15.94
CA LEU A 3 5.81 -51.38 -15.59
C LEU A 3 5.03 -50.13 -16.02
N LYS A 4 4.24 -49.54 -15.13
CA LYS A 4 3.89 -48.11 -15.17
C LYS A 4 3.77 -47.60 -13.74
N SER A 5 4.85 -47.04 -13.22
CA SER A 5 4.77 -46.10 -12.11
C SER A 5 5.79 -45.02 -12.38
N LEU A 6 5.28 -43.89 -12.89
CA LEU A 6 6.01 -42.65 -13.04
C LEU A 6 6.10 -42.03 -11.63
N THR A 7 7.21 -42.22 -10.94
CA THR A 7 7.48 -41.52 -9.68
C THR A 7 7.99 -40.12 -10.02
N ALA A 8 7.07 -39.17 -10.23
CA ALA A 8 7.42 -37.76 -10.28
C ALA A 8 7.57 -37.24 -8.84
N LEU A 9 8.78 -37.36 -8.29
CA LEU A 9 9.12 -36.73 -7.01
C LEU A 9 9.31 -35.23 -7.29
N ALA A 10 8.24 -34.45 -7.14
CA ALA A 10 8.34 -33.00 -7.17
C ALA A 10 9.14 -32.56 -5.92
N PHE A 11 10.38 -32.11 -6.11
CA PHE A 11 11.12 -31.43 -5.07
C PHE A 11 10.40 -30.13 -4.71
N VAL A 12 9.58 -30.18 -3.66
CA VAL A 12 9.03 -28.97 -3.03
C VAL A 12 10.14 -28.38 -2.16
N ALA A 13 11.07 -27.66 -2.77
CA ALA A 13 12.01 -26.84 -2.03
C ALA A 13 11.24 -25.68 -1.38
N PRO A 14 11.44 -25.39 -0.08
CA PRO A 14 10.84 -24.21 0.54
C PRO A 14 11.36 -22.95 -0.17
N THR A 15 10.44 -22.12 -0.65
CA THR A 15 10.79 -20.82 -1.22
C THR A 15 10.75 -19.77 -0.13
N HIS A 16 11.81 -18.98 0.00
CA HIS A 16 11.84 -17.79 0.84
C HIS A 16 11.61 -16.58 -0.07
N ALA A 17 10.46 -15.93 0.08
CA ALA A 17 10.06 -14.82 -0.77
C ALA A 17 9.26 -13.80 0.03
N LEU A 18 9.25 -12.58 -0.50
CA LEU A 18 8.26 -11.56 -0.16
C LEU A 18 7.08 -11.65 -1.13
N ILE A 19 5.93 -11.16 -0.71
CA ILE A 19 4.75 -11.04 -1.56
C ILE A 19 4.69 -9.60 -2.05
N ARG A 20 4.57 -9.42 -3.37
CA ARG A 20 4.44 -8.12 -4.03
C ARG A 20 3.32 -8.19 -5.05
N PHE A 21 2.33 -7.31 -4.92
CA PHE A 21 1.16 -7.28 -5.81
C PHE A 21 0.62 -5.87 -6.00
N GLY A 22 -0.04 -5.64 -7.12
CA GLY A 22 -0.77 -4.41 -7.40
C GLY A 22 -2.22 -4.49 -6.90
N CYS A 23 -2.73 -3.34 -6.45
CA CYS A 23 -4.15 -3.14 -6.23
C CYS A 23 -4.60 -1.86 -6.93
N SER A 24 -5.73 -1.90 -7.62
CA SER A 24 -6.30 -0.72 -8.27
C SER A 24 -7.07 0.14 -7.27
N GLN A 25 -7.27 1.42 -7.61
CA GLN A 25 -8.12 2.33 -6.86
C GLN A 25 -9.55 1.77 -6.79
N LEU A 26 -10.08 1.61 -5.58
CA LEU A 26 -11.52 1.38 -5.38
C LEU A 26 -12.26 2.70 -5.53
N VAL A 27 -11.90 3.68 -4.70
CA VAL A 27 -12.53 5.00 -4.65
C VAL A 27 -11.56 6.03 -4.09
N VAL A 28 -11.86 7.31 -4.29
CA VAL A 28 -11.25 8.40 -3.53
C VAL A 28 -12.34 9.09 -2.74
N ASP A 29 -12.23 9.06 -1.42
CA ASP A 29 -13.28 9.53 -0.52
C ASP A 29 -12.69 10.13 0.78
N ARG A 30 -13.52 10.89 1.50
CA ARG A 30 -13.22 11.50 2.80
C ARG A 30 -13.69 10.57 3.91
N LEU A 31 -13.11 9.38 3.94
CA LEU A 31 -13.36 8.37 4.96
C LEU A 31 -12.04 8.01 5.65
N ASP A 32 -12.04 7.98 6.98
CA ASP A 32 -10.90 7.53 7.78
C ASP A 32 -11.36 6.85 9.08
N PRO A 33 -11.59 5.53 9.05
CA PRO A 33 -12.03 4.77 10.22
C PRO A 33 -10.95 4.59 11.30
N LEU A 34 -9.70 5.04 11.07
CA LEU A 34 -8.64 4.99 12.09
C LEU A 34 -8.42 6.34 12.78
N VAL A 35 -8.36 7.43 12.03
CA VAL A 35 -8.04 8.76 12.58
C VAL A 35 -9.32 9.52 12.96
N GLU A 36 -10.40 9.35 12.21
CA GLU A 36 -11.67 10.05 12.43
C GLU A 36 -12.86 9.07 12.34
N PRO A 37 -12.91 8.04 13.21
CA PRO A 37 -13.94 7.01 13.15
C PRO A 37 -15.34 7.61 13.28
N GLY A 38 -16.23 7.23 12.36
CA GLY A 38 -17.62 7.69 12.29
C GLY A 38 -17.81 9.05 11.62
N ASN A 39 -16.74 9.81 11.35
CA ASN A 39 -16.85 11.11 10.68
C ASN A 39 -16.90 10.93 9.15
N ALA A 40 -18.05 11.26 8.56
CA ALA A 40 -18.25 11.26 7.11
C ALA A 40 -18.94 12.58 6.68
N PRO A 41 -18.23 13.52 6.03
CA PRO A 41 -16.84 13.42 5.57
C PRO A 41 -15.80 13.69 6.67
N SER A 42 -14.67 12.97 6.65
CA SER A 42 -13.49 13.26 7.49
C SER A 42 -12.74 14.52 7.01
N ALA A 43 -11.86 15.10 7.84
CA ALA A 43 -11.14 16.34 7.53
C ALA A 43 -10.17 16.22 6.34
N HIS A 44 -9.81 15.00 5.95
CA HIS A 44 -8.84 14.70 4.90
C HIS A 44 -9.38 13.67 3.91
N LEU A 45 -8.67 13.43 2.82
CA LEU A 45 -9.15 12.65 1.68
C LEU A 45 -8.13 11.59 1.27
N HIS A 46 -8.65 10.40 1.02
CA HIS A 46 -7.86 9.23 0.75
C HIS A 46 -8.18 8.61 -0.58
N GLN A 47 -7.17 8.04 -1.21
CA GLN A 47 -7.38 6.91 -2.09
C GLN A 47 -7.57 5.66 -1.24
N ILE A 48 -8.61 4.88 -1.52
CA ILE A 48 -8.96 3.63 -0.84
C ILE A 48 -8.80 2.47 -1.84
N ILE A 49 -8.24 1.35 -1.38
CA ILE A 49 -8.03 0.11 -2.13
C ILE A 49 -8.26 -1.13 -1.27
N GLY A 50 -8.35 -2.30 -1.91
CA GLY A 50 -8.49 -3.59 -1.26
C GLY A 50 -9.95 -4.02 -1.15
N GLY A 51 -10.33 -4.60 0.00
CA GLY A 51 -11.68 -5.11 0.26
C GLY A 51 -12.79 -4.06 0.14
N ASN A 52 -14.01 -4.48 -0.22
CA ASN A 52 -15.16 -3.57 -0.38
C ASN A 52 -15.96 -3.28 0.92
N SER A 53 -15.50 -3.75 2.08
CA SER A 53 -16.17 -3.48 3.39
C SER A 53 -15.70 -2.18 4.06
N PHE A 54 -15.10 -1.24 3.32
CA PHE A 54 -14.56 0.01 3.89
C PHE A 54 -15.68 1.01 4.18
N VAL A 55 -15.86 1.37 5.45
CA VAL A 55 -16.96 2.23 5.95
C VAL A 55 -16.42 3.27 6.95
N PRO A 56 -17.19 4.33 7.28
CA PRO A 56 -16.70 5.43 8.14
C PRO A 56 -16.28 5.00 9.56
N ASP A 57 -16.93 3.99 10.13
CA ASP A 57 -16.58 3.39 11.42
C ASP A 57 -16.35 1.90 11.21
N MET A 58 -15.15 1.45 11.50
CA MET A 58 -14.77 0.04 11.46
C MET A 58 -14.25 -0.33 12.83
N SER A 59 -15.06 -0.27 13.89
CA SER A 59 -14.61 -0.65 15.24
C SER A 59 -14.22 -2.15 15.33
N PRO A 60 -13.10 -2.52 15.98
CA PRO A 60 -12.49 -3.86 15.82
C PRO A 60 -13.31 -5.01 16.41
N ASP A 61 -14.19 -4.71 17.35
CA ASP A 61 -15.11 -5.63 18.00
C ASP A 61 -16.34 -5.95 17.15
N VAL A 62 -16.66 -5.12 16.15
CA VAL A 62 -17.87 -5.26 15.32
C VAL A 62 -17.54 -5.51 13.85
N HIS A 63 -16.45 -4.91 13.35
CA HIS A 63 -16.14 -4.86 11.92
C HIS A 63 -14.83 -5.58 11.61
N ASP A 64 -14.96 -6.79 11.05
CA ASP A 64 -13.84 -7.59 10.56
C ASP A 64 -13.78 -7.53 9.02
N PRO A 65 -12.85 -6.76 8.42
CA PRO A 65 -12.86 -6.51 6.97
C PRO A 65 -12.74 -7.77 6.11
N PRO A 66 -11.90 -8.77 6.45
CA PRO A 66 -11.84 -10.03 5.72
C PRO A 66 -13.13 -10.84 5.74
N ALA A 67 -13.90 -10.80 6.83
CA ALA A 67 -15.16 -11.53 6.92
C ALA A 67 -16.33 -10.82 6.20
N MET A 68 -16.26 -9.50 6.07
CA MET A 68 -17.35 -8.68 5.52
C MET A 68 -17.17 -8.30 4.06
N SER A 69 -15.95 -8.38 3.52
CA SER A 69 -15.70 -8.06 2.11
C SER A 69 -16.10 -9.21 1.20
N THR A 70 -16.72 -8.90 0.07
CA THR A 70 -17.11 -9.87 -0.98
C THR A 70 -16.25 -9.75 -2.24
N CYS A 71 -15.47 -8.67 -2.37
CA CYS A 71 -14.52 -8.48 -3.46
C CYS A 71 -13.33 -7.64 -3.00
N THR A 72 -12.26 -7.66 -3.80
CA THR A 72 -11.04 -6.86 -3.56
C THR A 72 -10.54 -6.26 -4.87
N THR A 73 -9.87 -5.10 -4.78
CA THR A 73 -9.16 -4.50 -5.93
C THR A 73 -7.73 -5.00 -6.09
N CYS A 74 -7.26 -5.87 -5.20
CA CYS A 74 -5.92 -6.46 -5.23
C CYS A 74 -5.84 -7.69 -6.14
N GLN A 75 -4.65 -7.99 -6.67
CA GLN A 75 -4.46 -9.17 -7.52
C GLN A 75 -4.72 -10.51 -6.81
N PRO A 76 -4.29 -10.73 -5.54
CA PRO A 76 -4.70 -11.93 -4.80
C PRO A 76 -6.19 -11.83 -4.47
N ALA A 77 -6.98 -12.77 -4.99
CA ALA A 77 -8.44 -12.77 -4.84
C ALA A 77 -8.89 -12.92 -3.37
N ASP A 78 -8.03 -13.51 -2.53
CA ASP A 78 -8.29 -13.74 -1.11
C ASP A 78 -7.73 -12.62 -0.20
N ASP A 79 -7.11 -11.56 -0.75
CA ASP A 79 -6.68 -10.40 0.06
C ASP A 79 -7.82 -9.38 0.18
N PHE A 80 -8.56 -9.48 1.28
CA PHE A 80 -9.63 -8.55 1.66
C PHE A 80 -9.18 -7.43 2.62
N SER A 81 -7.88 -7.22 2.78
CA SER A 81 -7.35 -6.11 3.58
C SER A 81 -7.77 -4.77 2.98
N ASN A 82 -7.94 -3.75 3.82
CA ASN A 82 -8.15 -2.38 3.37
C ASN A 82 -6.87 -1.56 3.53
N TYR A 83 -6.56 -0.78 2.49
CA TYR A 83 -5.46 0.18 2.52
C TYR A 83 -5.93 1.51 1.99
N TRP A 84 -5.46 2.58 2.62
CA TRP A 84 -5.77 3.92 2.15
C TRP A 84 -4.60 4.87 2.42
N THR A 85 -4.41 5.80 1.49
CA THR A 85 -3.31 6.78 1.54
C THR A 85 -3.81 8.15 1.13
N ALA A 86 -3.17 9.20 1.64
CA ALA A 86 -3.47 10.57 1.25
C ALA A 86 -3.31 10.74 -0.27
N SER A 87 -4.27 11.42 -0.90
CA SER A 87 -4.18 11.77 -2.32
C SER A 87 -3.44 13.08 -2.52
N LEU A 88 -2.51 13.11 -3.48
CA LEU A 88 -1.77 14.31 -3.82
C LEU A 88 -2.59 15.21 -4.75
N TYR A 89 -2.58 16.52 -4.46
CA TYR A 89 -3.18 17.54 -5.32
C TYR A 89 -2.13 18.57 -5.73
N PHE A 90 -2.15 18.93 -7.01
CA PHE A 90 -1.44 20.07 -7.54
C PHE A 90 -2.29 21.32 -7.38
N ARG A 91 -1.78 22.31 -6.64
CA ARG A 91 -2.37 23.65 -6.56
C ARG A 91 -1.80 24.51 -7.69
N ALA A 92 -2.63 24.83 -8.67
CA ALA A 92 -2.27 25.72 -9.76
C ALA A 92 -2.14 27.17 -9.28
N ARG A 93 -1.44 28.01 -10.06
CA ARG A 93 -1.20 29.43 -9.74
C ARG A 93 -2.49 30.25 -9.60
N ASN A 94 -3.56 29.81 -10.26
CA ASN A 94 -4.90 30.42 -10.16
C ASN A 94 -5.68 29.96 -8.91
N GLY A 95 -5.07 29.21 -7.99
CA GLY A 95 -5.70 28.73 -6.76
C GLY A 95 -6.51 27.44 -6.91
N THR A 96 -6.72 26.93 -8.12
CA THR A 96 -7.44 25.65 -8.33
C THR A 96 -6.59 24.45 -7.96
N TYR A 97 -7.25 23.37 -7.54
CA TYR A 97 -6.60 22.11 -7.21
C TYR A 97 -6.95 21.05 -8.24
N LYS A 98 -5.94 20.30 -8.69
CA LYS A 98 -6.11 19.13 -9.56
C LYS A 98 -5.47 17.91 -8.90
N ARG A 99 -6.22 16.81 -8.75
CA ARG A 99 -5.67 15.57 -8.22
C ARG A 99 -4.55 15.08 -9.14
N VAL A 100 -3.42 14.71 -8.56
CA VAL A 100 -2.32 14.07 -9.28
C VAL A 100 -2.70 12.61 -9.49
N SER A 101 -2.78 12.17 -10.74
CA SER A 101 -3.15 10.79 -11.06
C SER A 101 -2.08 9.83 -10.56
N GLN A 102 -2.50 8.77 -9.87
CA GLN A 102 -1.65 7.60 -9.65
C GLN A 102 -1.62 6.74 -10.92
N LYS A 103 -0.52 6.01 -11.10
CA LYS A 103 -0.33 5.03 -12.17
C LYS A 103 0.27 3.76 -11.60
N GLY A 104 0.07 2.65 -12.31
CA GLY A 104 0.70 1.38 -11.98
C GLY A 104 2.22 1.46 -11.83
N ASN A 105 2.76 0.70 -10.88
CA ASN A 105 4.20 0.52 -10.70
C ASN A 105 4.75 -0.47 -11.74
N ALA A 106 6.08 -0.57 -11.86
CA ALA A 106 6.74 -1.52 -12.76
C ALA A 106 6.28 -2.97 -12.50
N GLY A 107 5.80 -3.65 -13.53
CA GLY A 107 5.21 -4.99 -13.48
C GLY A 107 3.72 -5.03 -13.09
N PHE A 108 3.10 -3.86 -12.88
CA PHE A 108 1.68 -3.70 -12.55
C PHE A 108 1.06 -2.54 -13.36
N GLU A 109 1.50 -2.36 -14.60
CA GLU A 109 1.12 -1.24 -15.48
C GLU A 109 -0.39 -1.23 -15.81
N GLY A 110 -1.04 -2.39 -15.74
CA GLY A 110 -2.49 -2.52 -15.93
C GLY A 110 -3.34 -2.02 -14.76
N GLN A 111 -2.74 -1.64 -13.63
CA GLN A 111 -3.49 -1.11 -12.48
C GLN A 111 -3.96 0.33 -12.75
N ASN A 112 -5.22 0.61 -12.39
CA ASN A 112 -5.81 1.94 -12.52
C ASN A 112 -5.79 2.65 -11.16
N GLY A 113 -4.90 3.65 -11.02
CA GLY A 113 -4.61 4.26 -9.73
C GLY A 113 -4.02 3.26 -8.74
N GLY A 114 -4.37 3.38 -7.47
CA GLY A 114 -4.06 2.41 -6.44
C GLY A 114 -2.61 2.45 -5.94
N MET A 115 -2.09 1.30 -5.50
CA MET A 115 -0.71 1.16 -5.02
C MET A 115 -0.19 -0.26 -5.19
N THR A 116 1.13 -0.43 -5.03
CA THR A 116 1.76 -1.75 -4.89
C THR A 116 1.93 -2.07 -3.42
N VAL A 117 1.41 -3.22 -2.99
CA VAL A 117 1.53 -3.72 -1.62
C VAL A 117 2.69 -4.71 -1.55
N TYR A 118 3.44 -4.63 -0.45
CA TYR A 118 4.52 -5.55 -0.11
C TYR A 118 4.27 -6.15 1.26
N TYR A 119 4.22 -7.47 1.34
CA TYR A 119 4.36 -8.20 2.58
C TYR A 119 5.75 -8.82 2.64
N MET A 120 6.55 -8.33 3.58
CA MET A 120 7.94 -8.70 3.76
C MET A 120 8.14 -9.28 5.15
N GLN A 121 8.97 -10.31 5.24
CA GLN A 121 9.43 -10.91 6.49
C GLN A 121 10.61 -10.09 7.07
N ASN A 122 11.48 -9.58 6.20
CA ASN A 122 12.61 -8.70 6.55
C ASN A 122 12.59 -7.45 5.65
N GLN A 123 13.54 -6.52 5.86
CA GLN A 123 13.66 -5.36 4.97
C GLN A 123 13.84 -5.77 3.50
N LEU A 124 13.38 -4.93 2.56
CA LEU A 124 13.37 -5.23 1.12
C LEU A 124 14.75 -5.63 0.55
N ALA A 125 15.84 -5.13 1.14
CA ALA A 125 17.21 -5.45 0.72
C ALA A 125 17.68 -6.84 1.17
N ASP A 126 16.98 -7.47 2.12
CA ASP A 126 17.25 -8.83 2.56
C ASP A 126 16.43 -9.82 1.74
N TYR A 127 17.01 -10.34 0.66
CA TYR A 127 16.34 -11.30 -0.22
C TYR A 127 16.11 -12.67 0.42
N GLN A 128 16.71 -12.94 1.59
CA GLN A 128 16.58 -14.23 2.25
C GLN A 128 15.30 -14.32 3.07
N GLN A 129 14.71 -13.20 3.49
CA GLN A 129 13.39 -13.12 4.13
C GLN A 129 13.18 -14.28 5.14
N LYS A 130 14.03 -14.36 6.18
CA LYS A 130 14.09 -15.50 7.11
C LYS A 130 13.29 -15.29 8.40
N ALA A 131 12.77 -14.09 8.65
CA ALA A 131 12.02 -13.81 9.87
C ALA A 131 10.71 -14.61 9.90
N LYS A 132 10.30 -15.03 11.09
CA LYS A 132 9.01 -15.70 11.27
C LYS A 132 7.90 -14.66 11.18
N VAL A 133 7.00 -14.84 10.21
CA VAL A 133 5.77 -14.04 10.10
C VAL A 133 4.63 -14.71 10.85
N LYS A 134 3.75 -13.89 11.45
CA LYS A 134 2.49 -14.33 12.05
C LYS A 134 1.36 -13.64 11.29
N ALA A 135 0.26 -14.37 11.07
CA ALA A 135 -0.95 -13.76 10.53
C ALA A 135 -1.42 -12.62 11.44
N PHE A 136 -1.89 -11.53 10.82
CA PHE A 136 -2.52 -10.43 11.54
C PHE A 136 -3.68 -10.97 12.37
N GLN A 137 -3.74 -10.53 13.63
CA GLN A 137 -4.84 -10.91 14.50
C GLN A 137 -6.08 -10.10 14.13
N PRO A 138 -7.30 -10.59 14.42
CA PRO A 138 -8.51 -9.78 14.30
C PRO A 138 -8.34 -8.43 14.99
N GLY A 139 -8.80 -7.37 14.33
CA GLY A 139 -8.68 -6.00 14.80
C GLY A 139 -7.31 -5.33 14.59
N PHE A 140 -6.33 -6.02 13.98
CA PHE A 140 -5.03 -5.44 13.67
C PHE A 140 -5.15 -4.21 12.76
N ARG A 141 -4.50 -3.11 13.17
CA ARG A 141 -4.52 -1.83 12.47
C ARG A 141 -3.15 -1.19 12.58
N MET A 142 -2.77 -0.48 11.53
CA MET A 142 -1.54 0.30 11.54
C MET A 142 -1.78 1.66 10.90
N LEU A 143 -1.13 2.67 11.46
CA LEU A 143 -1.04 3.99 10.91
C LEU A 143 0.43 4.41 10.90
N ILE A 144 0.84 5.10 9.83
CA ILE A 144 2.16 5.70 9.74
C ILE A 144 2.03 7.15 9.26
N GLY A 145 2.79 8.05 9.87
CA GLY A 145 2.70 9.49 9.63
C GLY A 145 1.74 10.19 10.59
N SER A 146 1.56 11.49 10.35
CA SER A 146 0.58 12.31 11.04
C SER A 146 0.01 13.35 10.07
N PRO A 147 -1.31 13.52 10.00
CA PRO A 147 -1.94 14.55 9.15
C PRO A 147 -1.68 15.97 9.65
N THR A 148 -1.24 16.13 10.91
CA THR A 148 -0.94 17.44 11.52
C THR A 148 0.54 17.81 11.47
N ALA A 149 1.39 16.97 10.89
CA ALA A 149 2.81 17.28 10.72
C ALA A 149 3.00 18.39 9.68
N THR A 150 3.36 19.59 10.14
CA THR A 150 3.53 20.78 9.28
C THR A 150 4.98 21.26 9.23
N THR A 151 5.84 20.74 10.11
CA THR A 151 7.27 21.05 10.16
C THR A 151 8.14 19.87 9.74
N LYS A 152 9.37 20.15 9.31
CA LYS A 152 10.35 19.12 8.98
C LYS A 152 10.65 18.21 10.17
N SER A 153 10.80 18.78 11.37
CA SER A 153 11.09 18.01 12.59
C SER A 153 9.96 17.01 12.90
N GLU A 154 8.70 17.41 12.74
CA GLU A 154 7.56 16.51 12.93
C GLU A 154 7.54 15.38 11.90
N ALA A 155 7.82 15.68 10.63
CA ALA A 155 7.85 14.72 9.54
C ALA A 155 9.04 13.74 9.62
N ASP A 156 10.16 14.17 10.20
CA ASP A 156 11.36 13.35 10.40
C ASP A 156 11.16 12.27 11.47
N ARG A 157 10.14 12.38 12.34
CA ARG A 157 9.73 11.30 13.25
C ARG A 157 9.25 10.03 12.54
N TYR A 158 8.93 10.14 11.25
CA TYR A 158 8.48 9.03 10.41
C TYR A 158 9.50 8.77 9.29
N PRO A 159 10.72 8.29 9.59
CA PRO A 159 11.77 8.04 8.58
C PRO A 159 11.33 7.06 7.49
N GLN A 160 10.30 6.25 7.77
CA GLN A 160 9.70 5.29 6.86
C GLN A 160 8.93 5.93 5.68
N LEU A 161 8.54 7.20 5.79
CA LEU A 161 7.83 7.94 4.76
C LEU A 161 8.81 8.71 3.89
N THR A 162 8.97 8.28 2.64
CA THR A 162 9.93 8.85 1.69
C THR A 162 9.34 9.01 0.30
N TYR A 163 10.02 9.81 -0.52
CA TYR A 163 9.75 10.00 -1.93
C TYR A 163 10.94 9.53 -2.76
N THR A 164 10.67 9.02 -3.96
CA THR A 164 11.70 8.74 -4.97
C THR A 164 11.28 9.39 -6.29
N CYS A 165 12.14 10.24 -6.83
CA CYS A 165 11.94 10.83 -8.15
C CYS A 165 12.33 9.83 -9.23
N LEU A 166 11.35 9.26 -9.94
CA LEU A 166 11.60 8.19 -10.90
C LEU A 166 12.15 8.76 -12.21
N GLN A 167 13.39 8.39 -12.56
CA GLN A 167 13.96 8.64 -13.89
C GLN A 167 13.40 7.65 -14.91
N ASN A 168 13.15 6.42 -14.47
CA ASN A 168 12.48 5.35 -15.19
C ASN A 168 11.64 4.50 -14.21
N PRO A 169 10.75 3.60 -14.68
CA PRO A 169 9.91 2.78 -13.79
C PRO A 169 10.68 1.91 -12.78
N GLY A 170 11.96 1.59 -13.05
CA GLY A 170 12.83 0.80 -12.18
C GLY A 170 13.62 1.60 -11.15
N THR A 171 13.52 2.94 -11.13
CA THR A 171 14.29 3.79 -10.21
C THR A 171 13.82 3.55 -8.76
N ARG A 172 14.73 3.29 -7.82
CA ARG A 172 14.42 3.08 -6.40
C ARG A 172 15.20 3.99 -5.44
N PHE A 173 16.28 4.61 -5.92
CA PHE A 173 17.17 5.47 -5.12
C PHE A 173 17.52 6.75 -5.90
N PRO A 174 17.94 7.82 -5.21
CA PRO A 174 17.89 7.99 -3.75
C PRO A 174 16.46 8.19 -3.24
N GLU A 175 16.24 7.84 -1.97
CA GLU A 175 15.01 8.20 -1.25
C GLU A 175 15.21 9.56 -0.56
N THR A 176 14.19 10.40 -0.60
CA THR A 176 14.22 11.75 -0.01
C THR A 176 13.02 11.97 0.91
N LYS A 177 13.22 12.78 1.95
CA LYS A 177 12.13 13.25 2.83
C LYS A 177 11.33 14.39 2.22
N ALA A 178 11.98 15.19 1.37
CA ALA A 178 11.35 16.29 0.66
C ALA A 178 10.70 15.81 -0.65
N PHE A 179 9.64 16.50 -1.04
CA PHE A 179 9.04 16.34 -2.36
C PHE A 179 10.04 16.76 -3.46
N PRO A 180 10.09 16.07 -4.61
CA PRO A 180 11.01 16.43 -5.70
C PRO A 180 10.85 17.88 -6.16
N THR A 181 11.97 18.60 -6.29
CA THR A 181 12.01 20.00 -6.77
C THR A 181 12.18 20.12 -8.27
N LYS A 182 12.39 19.01 -8.96
CA LYS A 182 12.53 18.91 -10.41
C LYS A 182 11.51 17.91 -10.96
N PRO A 183 11.09 18.05 -12.23
CA PRO A 183 10.25 17.05 -12.88
C PRO A 183 10.87 15.66 -12.81
N CYS A 184 10.06 14.66 -12.49
CA CYS A 184 10.44 13.25 -12.49
C CYS A 184 9.87 12.59 -13.74
N PRO A 185 10.69 12.23 -14.73
CA PRO A 185 10.21 11.76 -16.04
C PRO A 185 9.24 10.59 -15.96
N ALA A 186 9.47 9.66 -15.03
CA ALA A 186 8.61 8.50 -14.82
C ALA A 186 7.67 8.65 -13.62
N GLY A 187 7.53 9.85 -13.04
CA GLY A 187 6.65 10.12 -11.91
C GLY A 187 7.36 10.07 -10.55
N ILE A 188 6.56 10.15 -9.48
CA ILE A 188 7.06 10.19 -8.11
C ILE A 188 6.54 8.95 -7.40
N MET A 189 7.44 8.15 -6.85
CA MET A 189 7.07 7.04 -5.98
C MET A 189 7.02 7.55 -4.55
N VAL A 190 5.91 7.26 -3.87
CA VAL A 190 5.74 7.50 -2.44
C VAL A 190 5.92 6.17 -1.73
N ASN A 191 6.87 6.07 -0.82
CA ASN A 191 7.11 4.87 -0.03
C ASN A 191 6.48 5.06 1.35
N LEU A 192 5.65 4.10 1.73
CA LEU A 192 5.11 3.99 3.08
C LEU A 192 5.56 2.64 3.63
N ARG A 193 6.34 2.66 4.71
CA ARG A 193 6.78 1.44 5.39
C ARG A 193 6.21 1.43 6.80
N PHE A 194 5.58 0.35 7.16
CA PHE A 194 5.13 0.12 8.51
C PHE A 194 6.26 -0.57 9.30
N PRO A 195 6.48 -0.21 10.57
CA PRO A 195 7.42 -0.93 11.42
C PRO A 195 6.95 -2.38 11.60
N THR A 196 7.88 -3.32 11.51
CA THR A 196 7.68 -4.76 11.78
C THR A 196 8.38 -5.13 13.08
#